data_AF-A0ABD5YY68-F1
#
_entry.id   AF-A0ABD5YY68-F1
#
_cell.length_a   1.000
_cell.length_b   1.000
_cell.length_c   1.000
_cell.angle_alpha   90.00
_cell.angle_beta   90.00
_cell.angle_gamma   90.00
#
_symmetry.space_group_name_H-M   'P 1'
#
loop_
_entity.id
_entity.type
_entity.pdbx_description
1 polymer ?
#
loop_
_entity_poly.entity_id
_entity_poly.type
_entity_poly.pdbx_seq_one_letter_code
_entity_poly.pdbx_strand_id
1 'polypeptide(L)'
;MAVLLVVIAAVAVPYNLFTVSDRSSGITDQNSIQVRGYTIAYAEGIPNQYISDVEFNALGETTNVKASGVIVVNDQQEIWWQEISKDRLGFDHRVAVRVGGIGWRETVLASRTTWKVVGNHSVYTVQLEHDDERTHVFTSQPARAEPTIAGRNVTFVPGETFSFRVTRNGTVLGQADIPERDEAVSAGGLTLVRMKNRLYAMNNQTRVRIAKYVPPKK
;
A
#
# COMPACT_ATOMS: atom_id res chain seq x y z
N MET A 1 -31.69 -4.72 -42.56
CA MET A 1 -30.24 -4.78 -42.23
C MET A 1 -29.99 -3.78 -41.12
N ALA A 2 -29.93 -4.20 -39.86
CA ALA A 2 -29.58 -3.34 -38.73
C ALA A 2 -28.54 -4.10 -37.90
N VAL A 3 -27.28 -3.69 -38.02
CA VAL A 3 -26.16 -4.26 -37.27
C VAL A 3 -26.04 -3.47 -35.98
N LEU A 4 -26.27 -4.16 -34.86
CA LEU A 4 -26.10 -3.65 -33.50
C LEU A 4 -24.60 -3.59 -33.19
N LEU A 5 -24.06 -2.39 -32.97
CA LEU A 5 -22.65 -2.16 -32.67
C LEU A 5 -22.46 -2.19 -31.14
N VAL A 6 -21.93 -3.29 -30.63
CA VAL A 6 -21.54 -3.44 -29.21
C VAL A 6 -20.12 -2.90 -29.05
N VAL A 7 -19.97 -1.75 -28.41
CA VAL A 7 -18.67 -1.21 -28.00
C VAL A 7 -18.28 -1.89 -26.69
N ILE A 8 -17.42 -2.91 -26.76
CA ILE A 8 -16.80 -3.50 -25.56
C ILE A 8 -15.64 -2.57 -25.17
N ALA A 9 -15.81 -1.81 -24.09
CA ALA A 9 -14.72 -1.09 -23.45
C ALA A 9 -13.80 -2.11 -22.75
N ALA A 10 -12.66 -2.40 -23.37
CA ALA A 10 -11.60 -3.17 -22.73
C ALA A 10 -11.04 -2.35 -21.55
N VAL A 11 -11.37 -2.74 -20.32
CA VAL A 11 -10.67 -2.28 -19.13
C VAL A 11 -9.27 -2.87 -19.21
N ALA A 12 -8.28 -2.03 -19.50
CA ALA A 12 -6.87 -2.40 -19.45
C ALA A 12 -6.50 -2.68 -17.99
N VAL A 13 -6.63 -3.95 -17.56
CA VAL A 13 -5.92 -4.44 -16.39
C VAL A 13 -4.44 -4.49 -16.80
N PRO A 14 -3.52 -3.78 -16.14
CA PRO A 14 -2.12 -3.91 -16.45
C PRO A 14 -1.69 -5.35 -16.13
N TYR A 15 -1.52 -6.16 -17.17
CA TYR A 15 -0.95 -7.49 -17.08
C TYR A 15 0.55 -7.34 -16.93
N ASN A 16 1.05 -7.33 -15.68
CA ASN A 16 2.47 -7.54 -15.46
C ASN A 16 2.76 -9.03 -15.69
N LEU A 17 3.47 -9.30 -16.78
CA LEU A 17 3.89 -10.63 -17.23
C LEU A 17 4.78 -11.29 -16.16
N PHE A 18 4.34 -12.43 -15.65
CA PHE A 18 5.12 -13.26 -14.71
C PHE A 18 6.17 -14.05 -15.49
N THR A 19 7.43 -13.67 -15.33
CA THR A 19 8.56 -14.52 -15.69
C THR A 19 9.72 -14.23 -14.74
N VAL A 20 9.66 -14.77 -13.52
CA VAL A 20 10.83 -14.97 -12.66
C VAL A 20 10.58 -16.20 -11.79
N SER A 21 11.63 -17.00 -11.60
CA SER A 21 11.81 -18.16 -10.72
C SER A 21 10.75 -18.32 -9.62
N ASP A 22 10.24 -19.54 -9.42
CA ASP A 22 9.13 -19.87 -8.49
C ASP A 22 9.30 -19.31 -7.07
N ARG A 23 10.53 -19.02 -6.61
CA ARG A 23 10.88 -18.38 -5.32
C ARG A 23 10.81 -16.84 -5.26
N SER A 24 10.34 -16.19 -6.32
CA SER A 24 10.22 -14.72 -6.40
C SER A 24 8.82 -14.28 -6.86
N SER A 25 7.87 -15.22 -6.94
CA SER A 25 6.49 -14.93 -7.34
C SER A 25 5.88 -13.81 -6.49
N GLY A 26 5.56 -12.68 -7.13
CA GLY A 26 5.02 -11.48 -6.49
C GLY A 26 6.05 -10.46 -5.98
N ILE A 27 7.36 -10.72 -6.16
CA ILE A 27 8.46 -9.78 -5.94
C ILE A 27 8.93 -9.27 -7.30
N THR A 28 9.06 -7.95 -7.44
CA THR A 28 9.50 -7.27 -8.66
C THR A 28 10.44 -6.12 -8.31
N ASP A 29 11.13 -5.57 -9.31
CA ASP A 29 11.99 -4.39 -9.11
C ASP A 29 11.22 -3.16 -8.61
N GLN A 30 9.90 -3.12 -8.79
CA GLN A 30 9.05 -2.01 -8.35
C GLN A 30 8.66 -2.09 -6.86
N ASN A 31 8.68 -3.28 -6.26
CA ASN A 31 8.30 -3.49 -4.87
C ASN A 31 9.46 -3.92 -3.97
N SER A 32 10.70 -3.76 -4.46
CA SER A 32 11.90 -4.21 -3.77
C SER A 32 13.08 -3.26 -3.94
N ILE A 33 14.10 -3.47 -3.12
CA ILE A 33 15.44 -2.91 -3.26
C ILE A 33 16.47 -4.04 -3.15
N GLN A 34 17.63 -3.85 -3.78
CA GLN A 34 18.75 -4.80 -3.68
C GLN A 34 19.87 -4.26 -2.80
N VAL A 35 20.32 -5.07 -1.85
CA VAL A 35 21.39 -4.73 -0.90
C VAL A 35 22.36 -5.90 -0.82
N ARG A 36 23.51 -5.78 -1.49
CA ARG A 36 24.60 -6.78 -1.47
C ARG A 36 24.14 -8.24 -1.66
N GLY A 37 23.30 -8.47 -2.67
CA GLY A 37 22.76 -9.80 -3.01
C GLY A 37 21.51 -10.21 -2.23
N TYR A 38 21.00 -9.37 -1.34
CA TYR A 38 19.68 -9.52 -0.73
C TYR A 38 18.65 -8.65 -1.47
N THR A 39 17.51 -9.23 -1.80
CA THR A 39 16.33 -8.52 -2.26
C THR A 39 15.39 -8.33 -1.07
N ILE A 40 15.14 -7.07 -0.70
CA ILE A 40 14.19 -6.73 0.36
C ILE A 40 12.95 -6.17 -0.33
N ALA A 41 11.81 -6.83 -0.16
CA ALA A 41 10.56 -6.50 -0.84
C ALA A 41 9.41 -6.31 0.14
N TYR A 42 8.38 -5.57 -0.26
CA TYR A 42 7.08 -5.60 0.42
C TYR A 42 6.01 -6.20 -0.48
N ALA A 43 5.32 -7.22 0.01
CA ALA A 43 4.24 -7.87 -0.73
C ALA A 43 3.09 -8.27 0.21
N GLU A 44 1.89 -8.41 -0.34
CA GLU A 44 0.70 -8.86 0.39
C GLU A 44 0.01 -10.00 -0.35
N GLY A 45 -0.34 -11.06 0.40
CA GLY A 45 -1.11 -12.19 -0.11
C GLY A 45 -0.33 -13.13 -1.04
N ILE A 46 1.00 -13.12 -1.02
CA ILE A 46 1.84 -13.99 -1.86
C ILE A 46 2.05 -15.36 -1.18
N PRO A 47 2.21 -16.46 -1.92
CA PRO A 47 2.50 -17.77 -1.33
C PRO A 47 3.77 -17.75 -0.48
N ASN A 48 3.75 -18.41 0.69
CA ASN A 48 4.94 -18.58 1.52
C ASN A 48 5.81 -19.71 0.96
N GLN A 49 6.96 -19.36 0.39
CA GLN A 49 7.79 -20.32 -0.35
C GLN A 49 8.68 -21.18 0.55
N TYR A 50 8.93 -20.80 1.81
CA TYR A 50 9.63 -21.69 2.76
C TYR A 50 8.78 -22.91 3.16
N ILE A 51 7.45 -22.76 3.17
CA ILE A 51 6.51 -23.83 3.50
C ILE A 51 6.05 -24.58 2.23
N SER A 52 6.16 -23.97 1.05
CA SER A 52 5.75 -24.60 -0.21
C SER A 52 6.66 -25.76 -0.63
N ASP A 53 7.91 -25.81 -0.16
CA ASP A 53 8.85 -26.91 -0.41
C ASP A 53 8.73 -28.07 0.61
N VAL A 54 7.95 -27.90 1.68
CA VAL A 54 7.69 -28.96 2.66
C VAL A 54 6.29 -29.52 2.42
N GLU A 55 6.18 -30.48 1.51
CA GLU A 55 5.01 -31.34 1.40
C GLU A 55 4.79 -32.11 2.72
N PHE A 56 4.03 -31.55 3.65
CA PHE A 56 3.48 -32.32 4.75
C PHE A 56 2.29 -33.15 4.20
N ASN A 57 2.60 -34.25 3.52
CA ASN A 57 1.65 -35.24 3.00
C ASN A 57 0.93 -36.06 4.11
N ALA A 58 0.72 -35.49 5.30
CA ALA A 58 0.12 -36.21 6.41
C ALA A 58 -1.42 -36.09 6.47
N LEU A 59 -2.05 -35.08 5.84
CA LEU A 59 -3.50 -34.84 6.03
C LEU A 59 -4.28 -34.22 4.85
N GLY A 60 -3.81 -34.29 3.60
CA GLY A 60 -4.66 -33.99 2.43
C GLY A 60 -5.13 -32.55 2.25
N GLU A 61 -4.62 -31.59 3.02
CA GLU A 61 -4.89 -30.16 2.87
C GLU A 61 -3.59 -29.43 2.55
N THR A 62 -3.40 -29.02 1.30
CA THR A 62 -2.32 -28.10 0.92
C THR A 62 -2.57 -26.77 1.62
N THR A 63 -1.85 -26.54 2.72
CA THR A 63 -2.00 -25.30 3.48
C THR A 63 -1.28 -24.20 2.71
N ASN A 64 -1.98 -23.52 1.80
CA ASN A 64 -1.47 -22.36 1.05
C ASN A 64 -1.35 -21.16 2.00
N VAL A 65 -0.31 -21.16 2.84
CA VAL A 65 -0.04 -20.08 3.79
C VAL A 65 0.43 -18.87 2.99
N LYS A 66 -0.35 -17.78 3.01
CA LYS A 66 0.03 -16.52 2.37
C LYS A 66 0.86 -15.65 3.31
N ALA A 67 1.96 -15.11 2.81
CA ALA A 67 2.77 -14.10 3.49
C ALA A 67 2.29 -12.70 3.12
N SER A 68 2.38 -11.77 4.07
CA SER A 68 2.09 -10.35 3.87
C SER A 68 2.97 -9.53 4.78
N GLY A 69 3.84 -8.71 4.20
CA GLY A 69 4.81 -7.93 4.96
C GLY A 69 6.09 -7.67 4.17
N VAL A 70 7.16 -7.40 4.93
CA VAL A 70 8.52 -7.26 4.38
C VAL A 70 9.15 -8.65 4.28
N ILE A 71 9.64 -8.96 3.10
CA ILE A 71 10.19 -10.25 2.70
C ILE A 71 11.65 -10.04 2.31
N VAL A 72 12.51 -10.95 2.77
CA VAL A 72 13.94 -10.95 2.44
C VAL A 72 14.22 -12.20 1.64
N VAL A 73 14.87 -12.00 0.48
CA VAL A 73 15.26 -13.07 -0.43
C VAL A 73 16.75 -12.95 -0.74
N ASN A 74 17.46 -14.08 -0.82
CA ASN A 74 18.80 -14.15 -1.38
C ASN A 74 18.92 -15.47 -2.14
N ASP A 75 18.93 -15.37 -3.47
CA ASP A 75 18.90 -16.54 -4.36
C ASP A 75 20.18 -17.38 -4.26
N GLN A 76 21.33 -16.75 -4.01
CA GLN A 76 22.61 -17.44 -3.90
C GLN A 76 22.72 -18.30 -2.64
N GLN A 77 22.04 -17.88 -1.57
CA GLN A 77 22.04 -18.56 -0.28
C GLN A 77 20.75 -19.35 -0.04
N GLU A 78 19.89 -19.47 -1.06
CA GLU A 78 18.57 -20.11 -1.00
C GLU A 78 17.71 -19.64 0.18
N ILE A 79 17.80 -18.34 0.45
CA ILE A 79 17.15 -17.67 1.56
C ILE A 79 15.82 -17.06 1.08
N TRP A 80 14.74 -17.37 1.80
CA TRP A 80 13.47 -16.68 1.71
C TRP A 80 12.80 -16.68 3.09
N TRP A 81 12.43 -15.51 3.62
CA TRP A 81 11.55 -15.43 4.80
C TRP A 81 10.82 -14.09 4.90
N GLN A 82 9.71 -14.08 5.63
CA GLN A 82 9.03 -12.86 6.02
C GLN A 82 9.67 -12.30 7.30
N GLU A 83 10.47 -11.25 7.18
CA GLU A 83 11.13 -10.61 8.32
C GLU A 83 10.11 -9.89 9.20
N ILE A 84 9.25 -9.06 8.59
CA ILE A 84 8.27 -8.24 9.31
C ILE A 84 6.88 -8.48 8.74
N SER A 85 5.91 -8.88 9.56
CA SER A 85 4.53 -9.00 9.11
C SER A 85 3.87 -7.64 8.84
N LYS A 86 2.87 -7.62 7.96
CA LYS A 86 2.02 -6.46 7.67
C LYS A 86 1.42 -5.85 8.94
N ASP A 87 0.99 -6.69 9.88
CA ASP A 87 0.37 -6.25 11.13
C ASP A 87 1.40 -5.60 12.04
N ARG A 88 2.61 -6.17 12.15
CA ARG A 88 3.70 -5.57 12.92
C ARG A 88 4.12 -4.23 12.31
N LEU A 89 4.30 -4.16 10.99
CA LEU A 89 4.60 -2.89 10.32
C LEU A 89 3.44 -1.88 10.45
N GLY A 90 2.19 -2.37 10.48
CA GLY A 90 1.00 -1.57 10.75
C GLY A 90 0.95 -0.98 12.17
N PHE A 91 1.52 -1.66 13.14
CA PHE A 91 1.58 -1.24 14.54
C PHE A 91 2.79 -0.35 14.83
N ASP A 92 3.97 -0.74 14.35
CA ASP A 92 5.22 -0.02 14.61
C ASP A 92 5.43 1.15 13.67
N HIS A 93 4.80 1.13 12.49
CA HIS A 93 4.89 2.12 11.41
C HIS A 93 6.28 2.31 10.80
N ARG A 94 7.36 1.99 11.51
CA ARG A 94 8.73 1.98 11.01
C ARG A 94 9.50 0.85 11.69
N VAL A 95 10.14 -0.01 10.91
CA VAL A 95 10.91 -1.16 11.42
C VAL A 95 12.21 -1.32 10.64
N ALA A 96 13.29 -1.66 11.34
CA ALA A 96 14.58 -1.97 10.74
C ALA A 96 14.67 -3.45 10.38
N VAL A 97 14.99 -3.72 9.12
CA VAL A 97 15.34 -5.04 8.58
C VAL A 97 16.85 -5.09 8.46
N ARG A 98 17.48 -6.09 9.09
CA ARG A 98 18.94 -6.23 9.08
C ARG A 98 19.33 -7.43 8.23
N VAL A 99 20.16 -7.19 7.23
CA VAL A 99 20.73 -8.25 6.39
C VAL A 99 22.26 -8.22 6.52
N GLY A 100 22.92 -9.34 6.27
CA GLY A 100 24.35 -9.41 6.49
C GLY A 100 24.98 -10.71 6.08
N GLY A 101 26.30 -10.74 6.19
CA GLY A 101 27.11 -11.93 6.01
C GLY A 101 28.32 -11.86 6.95
N ILE A 102 29.29 -12.72 6.70
CA ILE A 102 30.53 -12.69 7.48
C ILE A 102 31.23 -11.35 7.21
N GLY A 103 31.50 -10.59 8.27
CA GLY A 103 32.25 -9.33 8.22
C GLY A 103 31.46 -8.07 7.85
N TRP A 104 30.16 -8.16 7.59
CA TRP A 104 29.35 -6.98 7.23
C TRP A 104 27.88 -7.11 7.64
N ARG A 105 27.22 -5.95 7.84
CA ARG A 105 25.79 -5.83 8.09
C ARG A 105 25.26 -4.56 7.43
N GLU A 106 24.07 -4.65 6.85
CA GLU A 106 23.32 -3.53 6.28
C GLU A 106 21.97 -3.43 6.98
N THR A 107 21.39 -2.23 6.99
CA THR A 107 20.07 -1.99 7.58
C THR A 107 19.16 -1.29 6.58
N VAL A 108 18.01 -1.90 6.33
CA VAL A 108 16.93 -1.32 5.52
C VAL A 108 15.80 -0.90 6.45
N LEU A 109 15.33 0.33 6.32
CA LEU A 109 14.17 0.83 7.08
C LEU A 109 12.90 0.65 6.24
N ALA A 110 11.99 -0.17 6.74
CA ALA A 110 10.63 -0.26 6.19
C ALA A 110 9.72 0.72 6.93
N SER A 111 9.10 1.64 6.20
CA SER A 111 8.22 2.68 6.75
C SER A 111 6.83 2.60 6.13
N ARG A 112 5.79 2.63 6.96
CA ARG A 112 4.39 2.62 6.55
C ARG A 112 3.69 3.92 6.96
N THR A 113 3.27 4.69 5.98
CA THR A 113 2.48 5.91 6.19
C THR A 113 1.00 5.57 6.02
N THR A 114 0.15 5.96 6.98
CA THR A 114 -1.25 5.51 7.00
C THR A 114 -2.24 6.63 7.23
N TRP A 115 -3.38 6.56 6.54
CA TRP A 115 -4.59 7.30 6.86
C TRP A 115 -5.70 6.34 7.32
N LYS A 116 -6.14 6.52 8.57
CA LYS A 116 -7.32 5.84 9.11
C LYS A 116 -8.57 6.55 8.63
N VAL A 117 -9.21 6.02 7.60
CA VAL A 117 -10.42 6.58 6.98
C VAL A 117 -11.63 6.31 7.89
N VAL A 118 -12.46 7.31 8.12
CA VAL A 118 -13.63 7.18 8.99
C VAL A 118 -14.66 6.24 8.36
N GLY A 119 -15.06 5.21 9.11
CA GLY A 119 -16.08 4.25 8.69
C GLY A 119 -15.62 3.26 7.61
N ASN A 120 -14.32 3.15 7.36
CA ASN A 120 -13.78 2.22 6.37
C ASN A 120 -12.36 1.73 6.72
N HIS A 121 -11.79 0.87 5.88
CA HIS A 121 -10.42 0.43 6.00
C HIS A 121 -9.42 1.59 5.84
N SER A 122 -8.22 1.41 6.40
CA SER A 122 -7.16 2.41 6.28
C SER A 122 -6.49 2.33 4.91
N VAL A 123 -6.13 3.49 4.36
CA VAL A 123 -5.24 3.57 3.19
C VAL A 123 -3.81 3.80 3.65
N TYR A 124 -2.84 3.20 2.97
CA TYR A 124 -1.43 3.32 3.36
C TYR A 124 -0.50 3.06 2.18
N THR A 125 0.73 3.50 2.37
CA THR A 125 1.85 3.22 1.47
C THR A 125 3.02 2.68 2.28
N VAL A 126 3.88 1.91 1.62
CA VAL A 126 5.13 1.39 2.21
C VAL A 126 6.30 1.88 1.40
N GLN A 127 7.32 2.35 2.12
CA GLN A 127 8.61 2.75 1.58
C GLN A 127 9.71 1.90 2.21
N LEU A 128 10.71 1.56 1.40
CA LEU A 128 11.98 1.01 1.86
C LEU A 128 13.06 2.08 1.72
N GLU A 129 13.92 2.17 2.72
CA GLU A 129 15.02 3.13 2.77
C GLU A 129 16.30 2.39 3.12
N HIS A 130 17.33 2.56 2.30
CA HIS A 130 18.68 2.06 2.53
C HIS A 130 19.65 3.18 2.18
N ASP A 131 20.58 3.46 3.09
CA ASP A 131 21.42 4.64 3.04
C ASP A 131 20.58 5.93 2.86
N ASP A 132 20.82 6.71 1.81
CA ASP A 132 20.06 7.94 1.50
C ASP A 132 18.99 7.73 0.40
N GLU A 133 18.79 6.49 -0.06
CA GLU A 133 17.84 6.15 -1.10
C GLU A 133 16.51 5.68 -0.51
N ARG A 134 15.41 6.20 -1.06
CA ARG A 134 14.04 5.84 -0.66
C ARG A 134 13.24 5.36 -1.85
N THR A 135 12.66 4.18 -1.72
CA THR A 135 11.87 3.55 -2.75
C THR A 135 10.46 3.30 -2.24
N HIS A 136 9.46 3.80 -2.98
CA HIS A 136 8.06 3.49 -2.71
C HIS A 136 7.72 2.11 -3.29
N VAL A 137 7.42 1.15 -2.42
CA VAL A 137 7.28 -0.27 -2.81
C VAL A 137 5.85 -0.78 -2.80
N PHE A 138 4.90 -0.06 -2.19
CA PHE A 138 3.53 -0.55 -2.10
C PHE A 138 2.49 0.54 -1.86
N THR A 139 1.35 0.40 -2.53
CA THR A 139 0.15 1.24 -2.40
C THR A 139 -1.05 0.35 -2.06
N SER A 140 -1.78 0.67 -0.98
CA SER A 140 -3.01 -0.06 -0.63
C SER A 140 -4.17 0.23 -1.60
N GLN A 141 -5.29 -0.46 -1.44
CA GLN A 141 -6.52 -0.07 -2.16
C GLN A 141 -7.05 1.29 -1.67
N PRO A 142 -7.72 2.08 -2.53
CA PRO A 142 -8.44 3.30 -2.13
C PRO A 142 -9.60 3.01 -1.17
N ALA A 143 -9.89 3.95 -0.27
CA ALA A 143 -11.01 3.84 0.67
C ALA A 143 -11.88 5.09 0.69
N ARG A 144 -13.20 4.90 0.66
CA ARG A 144 -14.18 5.98 0.79
C ARG A 144 -14.50 6.22 2.26
N ALA A 145 -14.46 7.48 2.69
CA ALA A 145 -14.97 7.85 4.01
C ALA A 145 -16.49 7.72 4.03
N GLU A 146 -17.01 7.11 5.10
CA GLU A 146 -18.45 6.91 5.28
C GLU A 146 -19.26 8.23 5.29
N PRO A 147 -18.79 9.34 5.90
CA PRO A 147 -19.56 10.57 5.93
C PRO A 147 -19.75 11.18 4.54
N THR A 148 -20.99 11.59 4.28
CA THR A 148 -21.36 12.39 3.11
C THR A 148 -21.53 13.86 3.50
N ILE A 149 -20.94 14.79 2.76
CA ILE A 149 -21.06 16.24 3.01
C ILE A 149 -21.71 16.90 1.80
N ALA A 150 -22.87 17.53 1.99
CA ALA A 150 -23.64 18.19 0.92
C ALA A 150 -23.85 17.27 -0.32
N GLY A 151 -24.17 16.00 -0.08
CA GLY A 151 -24.36 14.98 -1.13
C GLY A 151 -23.07 14.50 -1.82
N ARG A 152 -21.89 14.84 -1.29
CA ARG A 152 -20.59 14.46 -1.86
C ARG A 152 -19.87 13.45 -0.97
N ASN A 153 -19.19 12.51 -1.60
CA ASN A 153 -18.35 11.50 -0.96
C ASN A 153 -16.87 11.85 -1.18
N VAL A 154 -16.03 11.51 -0.20
CA VAL A 154 -14.57 11.66 -0.30
C VAL A 154 -13.93 10.28 -0.31
N THR A 155 -13.21 9.96 -1.38
CA THR A 155 -12.40 8.75 -1.50
C THR A 155 -10.92 9.09 -1.40
N PHE A 156 -10.22 8.44 -0.49
CA PHE A 156 -8.77 8.54 -0.32
C PHE A 156 -8.09 7.61 -1.31
N VAL A 157 -7.14 8.14 -2.06
CA VAL A 157 -6.39 7.44 -3.10
C VAL A 157 -4.91 7.45 -2.69
N PRO A 158 -4.34 6.32 -2.27
CA PRO A 158 -2.92 6.22 -1.99
C PRO A 158 -2.12 6.19 -3.31
N GLY A 159 -0.88 6.66 -3.24
CA GLY A 159 0.10 6.76 -4.33
C GLY A 159 1.42 7.25 -3.73
N GLU A 160 2.39 7.67 -4.55
CA GLU A 160 3.63 8.28 -4.02
C GLU A 160 3.33 9.42 -3.04
N THR A 161 2.31 10.21 -3.36
CA THR A 161 1.60 11.10 -2.45
C THR A 161 0.16 10.61 -2.25
N PHE A 162 -0.43 10.91 -1.10
CA PHE A 162 -1.85 10.64 -0.88
C PHE A 162 -2.68 11.75 -1.49
N SER A 163 -3.69 11.37 -2.27
CA SER A 163 -4.69 12.29 -2.82
C SER A 163 -6.09 11.91 -2.38
N PHE A 164 -7.05 12.78 -2.67
CA PHE A 164 -8.47 12.50 -2.46
C PHE A 164 -9.29 12.88 -3.70
N ARG A 165 -10.35 12.11 -3.92
CA ARG A 165 -11.33 12.34 -4.99
C ARG A 165 -12.69 12.63 -4.39
N VAL A 166 -13.34 13.67 -4.89
CA VAL A 166 -14.69 14.05 -4.51
C VAL A 166 -15.66 13.59 -5.58
N THR A 167 -16.70 12.85 -5.19
CA THR A 167 -17.72 12.36 -6.10
C THR A 167 -19.13 12.69 -5.62
N ARG A 168 -20.07 12.78 -6.56
CA ARG A 168 -21.51 12.91 -6.30
C ARG A 168 -22.26 12.08 -7.33
N ASN A 169 -23.15 11.20 -6.85
CA ASN A 169 -23.94 10.31 -7.71
C ASN A 169 -23.09 9.53 -8.74
N GLY A 170 -21.90 9.08 -8.33
CA GLY A 170 -20.96 8.35 -9.21
C GLY A 170 -20.06 9.24 -10.08
N THR A 171 -20.38 10.52 -10.26
CA THR A 171 -19.58 11.46 -11.06
C THR A 171 -18.44 12.07 -10.25
N VAL A 172 -17.25 12.15 -10.84
CA VAL A 172 -16.09 12.84 -10.25
C VAL A 172 -16.26 14.35 -10.40
N LEU A 173 -16.20 15.07 -9.28
CA LEU A 173 -16.31 16.53 -9.25
C LEU A 173 -14.95 17.22 -9.10
N GLY A 174 -13.94 16.50 -8.64
CA GLY A 174 -12.58 17.01 -8.48
C GLY A 174 -11.68 16.03 -7.75
N GLN A 175 -10.38 16.27 -7.86
CA GLN A 175 -9.32 15.55 -7.16
C GLN A 175 -8.23 16.55 -6.79
N ALA A 176 -7.59 16.33 -5.65
CA ALA A 176 -6.42 17.07 -5.22
C ALA A 176 -5.59 16.24 -4.22
N ASP A 177 -4.37 16.68 -3.96
CA ASP A 177 -3.53 16.07 -2.92
C ASP A 177 -4.10 16.35 -1.53
N ILE A 178 -3.84 15.44 -0.59
CA ILE A 178 -4.24 15.67 0.80
C ILE A 178 -3.41 16.84 1.34
N PRO A 179 -4.04 17.86 1.97
CA PRO A 179 -3.32 19.01 2.49
C PRO A 179 -2.22 18.61 3.47
N GLU A 180 -1.13 19.38 3.45
CA GLU A 180 -0.10 19.27 4.46
C GLU A 180 -0.63 19.64 5.84
N ARG A 181 0.18 19.35 6.86
CA ARG A 181 -0.21 19.59 8.24
C ARG A 181 -0.55 21.06 8.46
N ASP A 182 -1.71 21.31 9.06
CA ASP A 182 -2.20 22.64 9.43
C ASP A 182 -2.54 23.51 8.19
N GLU A 183 -2.75 22.87 7.03
CA GLU A 183 -3.17 23.49 5.77
C GLU A 183 -4.57 23.04 5.30
N ALA A 184 -5.03 23.65 4.20
CA ALA A 184 -6.31 23.38 3.57
C ALA A 184 -6.21 23.34 2.04
N VAL A 185 -6.98 22.44 1.42
CA VAL A 185 -7.07 22.29 -0.05
C VAL A 185 -8.54 22.12 -0.44
N SER A 186 -8.95 22.73 -1.55
CA SER A 186 -10.33 22.67 -2.06
C SER A 186 -10.43 21.89 -3.36
N ALA A 187 -11.40 20.99 -3.47
CA ALA A 187 -11.72 20.27 -4.69
C ALA A 187 -13.18 19.81 -4.69
N GLY A 188 -13.83 19.77 -5.86
CA GLY A 188 -15.20 19.26 -6.01
C GLY A 188 -16.26 19.96 -5.15
N GLY A 189 -16.02 21.21 -4.74
CA GLY A 189 -16.90 21.99 -3.86
C GLY A 189 -16.81 21.62 -2.37
N LEU A 190 -15.77 20.88 -1.96
CA LEU A 190 -15.41 20.65 -0.57
C LEU A 190 -14.04 21.29 -0.27
N THR A 191 -13.85 21.74 0.96
CA THR A 191 -12.53 22.12 1.48
C THR A 191 -12.10 21.08 2.50
N LEU A 192 -10.96 20.44 2.25
CA LEU A 192 -10.32 19.56 3.22
C LEU A 192 -9.32 20.37 4.04
N VAL A 193 -9.40 20.24 5.36
CA VAL A 193 -8.52 20.94 6.31
C VAL A 193 -7.87 19.93 7.22
N ARG A 194 -6.54 19.91 7.24
CA ARG A 194 -5.78 19.02 8.12
C ARG A 194 -5.35 19.80 9.36
N MET A 195 -5.84 19.42 10.52
CA MET A 195 -5.40 19.97 11.81
C MET A 195 -4.59 18.92 12.55
N LYS A 196 -3.28 19.14 12.68
CA LYS A 196 -2.31 18.16 13.18
C LYS A 196 -2.44 16.83 12.40
N ASN A 197 -2.99 15.80 13.03
CA ASN A 197 -3.20 14.48 12.45
C ASN A 197 -4.66 14.17 12.10
N ARG A 198 -5.58 15.14 12.19
CA ARG A 198 -7.00 14.95 11.89
C ARG A 198 -7.36 15.69 10.63
N LEU A 199 -8.06 15.03 9.71
CA LEU A 199 -8.51 15.60 8.46
C LEU A 199 -10.03 15.75 8.46
N TYR A 200 -10.47 16.95 8.10
CA TYR A 200 -11.86 17.34 8.08
C TYR A 200 -12.26 17.73 6.67
N ALA A 201 -13.46 17.33 6.24
CA ALA A 201 -14.11 17.90 5.07
C ALA A 201 -15.09 18.98 5.52
N MET A 202 -15.12 20.08 4.79
CA MET A 202 -15.93 21.25 5.07
C MET A 202 -16.73 21.66 3.84
N ASN A 203 -17.96 22.10 4.10
CA ASN A 203 -18.79 22.82 3.15
C ASN A 203 -19.63 23.81 3.96
N ASN A 204 -19.46 25.11 3.71
CA ASN A 204 -20.05 26.18 4.51
C ASN A 204 -19.75 26.00 6.01
N GLN A 205 -20.79 25.99 6.86
CA GLN A 205 -20.68 25.81 8.32
C GLN A 205 -20.59 24.34 8.75
N THR A 206 -20.74 23.39 7.82
CA THR A 206 -20.65 21.96 8.12
C THR A 206 -19.20 21.51 8.09
N ARG A 207 -18.77 20.87 9.18
CA ARG A 207 -17.42 20.30 9.32
C ARG A 207 -17.50 18.89 9.86
N VAL A 208 -16.92 17.93 9.12
CA VAL A 208 -16.95 16.51 9.49
C VAL A 208 -15.55 15.92 9.41
N ARG A 209 -15.15 15.14 10.41
CA ARG A 209 -13.88 14.40 10.37
C ARG A 209 -14.03 13.23 9.40
N ILE A 210 -13.09 13.09 8.47
CA ILE A 210 -13.12 12.05 7.43
C ILE A 210 -11.92 11.09 7.50
N ALA A 211 -10.82 11.49 8.13
CA ALA A 211 -9.70 10.59 8.39
C ALA A 211 -8.78 11.08 9.53
N LYS A 212 -7.87 10.20 9.94
CA LYS A 212 -6.76 10.50 10.84
C LYS A 212 -5.43 10.01 10.23
N TYR A 213 -4.47 10.91 10.13
CA TYR A 213 -3.10 10.60 9.73
C TYR A 213 -2.35 9.87 10.84
N VAL A 214 -1.56 8.87 10.46
CA VAL A 214 -0.68 8.12 11.34
C VAL A 214 0.71 8.14 10.70
N PRO A 215 1.63 8.99 11.20
CA PRO A 215 2.98 9.07 10.68
C PRO A 215 3.78 7.81 11.05
N PRO A 216 4.84 7.48 10.28
CA PRO A 216 5.89 6.60 10.77
C PRO A 216 6.46 7.11 12.10
N LYS A 217 6.80 6.20 13.01
CA LYS A 217 7.52 6.57 14.23
C LYS A 217 8.90 7.15 13.85
N LYS A 218 9.33 8.18 14.58
CA LYS A 218 10.66 8.77 14.43
C LYS A 218 11.72 7.81 14.92
#